data_AF-A0A9P6QM30-F1
#
_entry.id   AF-A0A9P6QM30-F1
#
_cell.length_a   1.000
_cell.length_b   1.000
_cell.length_c   1.000
_cell.angle_alpha   90.00
_cell.angle_beta   90.00
_cell.angle_gamma   90.00
#
_symmetry.space_group_name_H-M   'P 1'
#
loop_
_entity.id
_entity.type
_entity.pdbx_description
1 polymer ?
#
loop_
_entity_poly.entity_id
_entity_poly.type
_entity_poly.pdbx_seq_one_letter_code
_entity_poly.pdbx_strand_id
1 'polypeptide(L)'
;MSHNGIPPLQDITNPTATSMDIVMVGDMQNTGPFHADISFPGTVTVSWNNKVLGTTVIPGTSTASGGSGTLNLQSSFQVTDAAAFTEFTSYMLNAQTF
;
A
#
# COMPACT_ATOMS: atom_id res chain seq x y z
N MET A 1 6.69 -6.75 32.41
CA MET A 1 6.21 -7.39 31.17
C MET A 1 6.00 -6.28 30.16
N SER A 2 7.01 -5.99 29.34
CA SER A 2 6.96 -4.96 28.30
C SER A 2 6.88 -5.69 26.96
N HIS A 3 5.69 -5.80 26.41
CA HIS A 3 5.51 -6.24 25.03
C HIS A 3 5.99 -5.09 24.15
N ASN A 4 7.20 -5.20 23.61
CA ASN A 4 7.61 -4.41 22.47
C ASN A 4 6.62 -4.74 21.34
N GLY A 5 5.69 -3.82 21.08
CA GLY A 5 4.80 -3.89 19.93
C GLY A 5 5.66 -3.77 18.67
N ILE A 6 6.08 -4.92 18.14
CA ILE A 6 6.51 -5.05 16.77
C ILE A 6 5.36 -4.46 15.95
N PRO A 7 5.56 -3.37 15.17
CA PRO A 7 4.51 -2.90 14.27
C PRO A 7 4.06 -4.08 13.41
N PRO A 8 2.74 -4.31 13.22
CA PRO A 8 2.28 -5.42 12.40
C PRO A 8 3.00 -5.34 11.05
N LEU A 9 3.56 -6.48 10.65
CA LEU A 9 4.19 -6.61 9.35
C LEU A 9 3.18 -6.11 8.30
N GLN A 10 3.67 -5.35 7.32
CA GLN A 10 2.86 -4.85 6.21
C GLN A 10 2.38 -6.07 5.42
N ASP A 11 1.27 -6.66 5.84
CA ASP A 11 0.90 -8.01 5.49
C ASP A 11 0.25 -8.05 4.11
N ILE A 12 0.80 -8.87 3.22
CA ILE A 12 0.07 -9.41 2.08
C ILE A 12 -0.69 -10.64 2.58
N THR A 13 -2.02 -10.60 2.53
CA THR A 13 -2.88 -11.70 2.99
C THR A 13 -3.77 -12.22 1.86
N ASN A 14 -4.32 -13.42 2.01
CA ASN A 14 -5.20 -14.08 1.03
C ASN A 14 -4.69 -14.08 -0.43
N PRO A 15 -3.42 -14.45 -0.69
CA PRO A 15 -2.91 -14.48 -2.05
C PRO A 15 -3.64 -15.55 -2.88
N THR A 16 -4.06 -15.16 -4.09
CA THR A 16 -4.52 -16.03 -5.16
C THR A 16 -3.62 -15.86 -6.39
N ALA A 17 -3.89 -16.60 -7.46
CA ALA A 17 -3.15 -16.43 -8.72
C ALA A 17 -3.31 -15.03 -9.35
N THR A 18 -4.36 -14.28 -8.98
CA THR A 18 -4.71 -13.00 -9.61
C THR A 18 -5.05 -11.88 -8.62
N SER A 19 -5.05 -12.16 -7.31
CA SER A 19 -5.41 -11.18 -6.29
C SER A 19 -4.65 -11.39 -4.99
N MET A 20 -4.51 -10.34 -4.19
CA MET A 20 -4.04 -10.41 -2.81
C MET A 20 -4.55 -9.21 -2.03
N ASP A 21 -4.78 -9.38 -0.74
CA ASP A 21 -5.11 -8.26 0.12
C ASP A 21 -3.81 -7.61 0.59
N ILE A 22 -3.72 -6.29 0.42
CA ILE A 22 -2.57 -5.48 0.78
C ILE A 22 -2.97 -4.47 1.85
N VAL A 23 -2.04 -4.21 2.76
CA VAL A 23 -2.10 -3.08 3.70
C VAL A 23 -1.11 -2.02 3.23
N MET A 24 -1.59 -0.79 3.07
CA MET A 24 -0.79 0.39 2.78
C MET A 24 -0.82 1.33 3.98
N VAL A 25 0.31 1.39 4.69
CA VAL A 25 0.55 2.40 5.73
C VAL A 25 1.49 3.46 5.19
N GLY A 26 1.08 4.72 5.25
CA GLY A 26 1.89 5.87 4.83
C GLY A 26 1.75 7.05 5.77
N ASP A 27 2.84 7.78 5.98
CA ASP A 27 2.84 9.05 6.70
C ASP A 27 2.63 10.22 5.75
N MET A 28 1.69 11.09 6.08
CA MET A 28 1.43 12.32 5.35
C MET A 28 1.91 13.51 6.17
N GLN A 29 3.07 14.04 5.79
CA GLN A 29 3.64 15.22 6.43
C GLN A 29 3.25 16.49 5.69
N ASN A 30 3.26 17.63 6.39
CA ASN A 30 3.03 18.95 5.82
C ASN A 30 1.59 19.16 5.27
N THR A 31 0.60 18.52 5.91
CA THR A 31 -0.84 18.62 5.58
C THR A 31 -1.49 19.95 5.96
N GLY A 32 -0.69 20.92 6.43
CA GLY A 32 -1.15 22.22 6.90
C GLY A 32 -1.67 22.17 8.35
N PRO A 33 -1.87 23.34 8.99
CA PRO A 33 -2.24 23.42 10.40
C PRO A 33 -3.71 23.04 10.67
N PHE A 34 -4.51 22.82 9.63
CA PHE A 34 -5.93 22.58 9.71
C PHE A 34 -6.28 21.09 9.61
N HIS A 35 -7.41 20.73 10.20
CA HIS A 35 -7.99 19.40 10.05
C HIS A 35 -8.49 19.20 8.62
N ALA A 36 -8.09 18.12 7.97
CA ALA A 36 -8.49 17.79 6.60
C ALA A 36 -8.88 16.30 6.49
N ASP A 37 -10.07 16.07 5.93
CA ASP A 37 -10.50 14.75 5.47
C ASP A 37 -10.05 14.55 4.02
N ILE A 38 -9.31 13.48 3.78
CA ILE A 38 -8.71 13.15 2.49
C ILE A 38 -9.42 11.93 1.94
N SER A 39 -10.31 12.14 0.97
CA SER A 39 -11.00 11.05 0.28
C SER A 39 -10.25 10.65 -0.98
N PHE A 40 -10.02 9.34 -1.16
CA PHE A 40 -9.44 8.78 -2.38
C PHE A 40 -10.51 7.94 -3.11
N PRO A 41 -11.39 8.53 -3.92
CA PRO A 41 -12.52 7.81 -4.52
C PRO A 41 -12.14 6.93 -5.73
N GLY A 42 -10.90 6.44 -5.83
CA GLY A 42 -10.33 5.95 -7.09
C GLY A 42 -9.70 4.56 -7.04
N THR A 43 -9.73 3.91 -8.21
CA THR A 43 -8.80 2.84 -8.54
C THR A 43 -7.41 3.44 -8.77
N VAL A 44 -6.42 2.90 -8.08
CA VAL A 44 -5.01 3.22 -8.28
C VAL A 44 -4.37 2.14 -9.13
N THR A 45 -3.60 2.57 -10.12
CA THR A 45 -2.80 1.68 -10.98
C THR A 45 -1.39 1.60 -10.42
N VAL A 46 -0.90 0.38 -10.22
CA VAL A 46 0.48 0.13 -9.76
C VAL A 46 1.31 -0.26 -10.98
N SER A 47 2.39 0.49 -11.22
CA SER A 47 3.30 0.26 -12.35
C SER A 47 4.75 0.22 -11.90
N TRP A 48 5.52 -0.69 -12.48
CA TRP A 48 6.97 -0.81 -12.26
C TRP A 48 7.66 -1.03 -13.60
N ASN A 49 8.80 -0.35 -13.81
CA ASN A 49 9.56 -0.43 -15.05
C ASN A 49 8.72 -0.22 -16.33
N ASN A 50 7.86 0.81 -16.31
CA ASN A 50 6.89 1.13 -17.39
C ASN A 50 5.86 0.03 -17.71
N LYS A 51 5.78 -1.04 -16.91
CA LYS A 51 4.74 -2.08 -17.01
C LYS A 51 3.70 -1.90 -15.91
N VAL A 52 2.42 -2.07 -16.25
CA VAL A 52 1.35 -2.10 -15.25
C VAL A 52 1.35 -3.48 -14.59
N LEU A 53 1.53 -3.51 -13.28
CA LEU A 53 1.50 -4.74 -12.49
C LEU A 53 0.07 -5.15 -12.15
N GLY A 54 -0.75 -4.15 -11.82
CA GLY A 54 -2.10 -4.37 -11.35
C GLY A 54 -2.80 -3.11 -10.91
N THR A 55 -3.99 -3.30 -10.36
CA THR A 55 -4.84 -2.22 -9.86
C THR A 55 -5.34 -2.55 -8.47
N THR A 56 -5.49 -1.54 -7.64
CA THR A 56 -6.10 -1.65 -6.32
C THR A 56 -7.10 -0.50 -6.13
N VAL A 57 -8.17 -0.75 -5.40
CA VAL A 57 -9.10 0.32 -5.02
C VAL A 57 -8.60 0.94 -3.72
N ILE A 58 -8.70 2.25 -3.53
CA ILE A 58 -8.45 2.82 -2.20
C ILE A 58 -9.81 3.08 -1.53
N PRO A 59 -10.34 2.13 -0.72
CA PRO A 59 -11.55 2.38 0.03
C PRO A 59 -11.22 3.22 1.26
N GLY A 60 -11.31 4.55 1.17
CA GLY A 60 -11.37 5.31 2.41
C GLY A 60 -11.14 6.81 2.34
N THR A 61 -11.52 7.41 3.47
CA THR A 61 -11.14 8.75 3.88
C THR A 61 -10.03 8.63 4.94
N SER A 62 -8.92 9.34 4.75
CA SER A 62 -7.86 9.48 5.74
C SER A 62 -7.95 10.84 6.40
N THR A 63 -7.68 10.93 7.69
CA THR A 63 -7.76 12.20 8.42
C THR A 63 -6.36 12.72 8.72
N ALA A 64 -6.10 13.98 8.38
CA ALA A 64 -4.88 14.68 8.73
C ALA A 64 -5.21 15.88 9.64
N SER A 65 -4.40 16.11 10.67
CA SER A 65 -4.60 17.21 11.63
C SER A 65 -3.28 17.63 12.26
N GLY A 66 -3.06 18.95 12.38
CA GLY A 66 -1.88 19.48 13.06
C GLY A 66 -0.57 19.33 12.27
N GLY A 67 -0.65 19.28 10.94
CA GLY A 67 0.52 19.19 10.05
C GLY A 67 1.01 17.77 9.75
N SER A 68 0.35 16.75 10.31
CA SER A 68 0.58 15.34 10.01
C SER A 68 -0.73 14.57 9.86
N GLY A 69 -0.67 13.42 9.20
CA GLY A 69 -1.75 12.46 9.09
C GLY A 69 -1.19 11.08 8.79
N THR A 70 -1.90 10.03 9.17
CA THR A 70 -1.53 8.66 8.83
C THR A 70 -2.57 8.11 7.87
N LEU A 71 -2.07 7.48 6.81
CA LEU A 71 -2.87 6.67 5.91
C LEU A 71 -2.70 5.22 6.35
N ASN A 72 -3.80 4.57 6.71
CA ASN A 72 -3.84 3.13 6.91
C ASN A 72 -5.00 2.58 6.08
N LEU A 73 -4.65 1.89 5.00
CA LEU A 73 -5.59 1.41 4.02
C LEU A 73 -5.41 -0.09 3.84
N GLN A 74 -6.53 -0.81 3.90
CA GLN A 74 -6.59 -2.20 3.47
C GLN A 74 -7.35 -2.30 2.15
N SER A 75 -6.80 -2.99 1.17
CA SER A 75 -7.44 -3.19 -0.12
C SER A 75 -7.07 -4.49 -0.80
N SER A 76 -7.91 -4.95 -1.73
CA SER A 76 -7.58 -6.04 -2.62
C SER A 76 -6.85 -5.51 -3.86
N PHE A 77 -5.63 -5.99 -4.06
CA PHE A 77 -4.81 -5.75 -5.24
C PHE A 77 -5.09 -6.84 -6.27
N GLN A 78 -5.44 -6.42 -7.49
CA GLN A 78 -5.68 -7.29 -8.63
C GLN A 78 -4.47 -7.27 -9.56
N VAL A 79 -3.87 -8.43 -9.80
CA VAL A 79 -2.78 -8.62 -10.75
C VAL A 79 -3.36 -8.59 -12.16
N THR A 80 -2.91 -7.64 -12.99
CA THR A 80 -3.34 -7.53 -14.40
C THR A 80 -2.33 -8.13 -15.36
N ASP A 81 -1.05 -8.15 -14.99
CA ASP A 81 0.03 -8.78 -15.76
C ASP A 81 0.88 -9.66 -14.83
N ALA A 82 0.62 -10.98 -14.88
CA ALA A 82 1.29 -11.95 -14.02
C ALA A 82 2.80 -12.08 -14.33
N ALA A 83 3.23 -11.85 -15.58
CA ALA A 83 4.63 -11.91 -15.95
C ALA A 83 5.39 -10.72 -15.38
N ALA A 84 4.84 -9.50 -15.55
CA ALA A 84 5.43 -8.30 -14.97
C ALA A 84 5.44 -8.34 -13.43
N PHE A 85 4.38 -8.87 -12.82
CA PHE A 85 4.33 -9.04 -11.37
C PHE A 85 5.38 -10.05 -10.87
N THR A 86 5.58 -11.16 -11.58
CA THR A 86 6.63 -12.16 -11.26
C THR A 86 8.03 -11.55 -11.34
N GLU A 87 8.32 -10.74 -12.37
CA GLU A 87 9.58 -10.01 -12.50
C GLU A 87 9.78 -9.05 -11.32
N PHE A 88 8.74 -8.28 -10.97
CA PHE A 88 8.77 -7.35 -9.84
C PHE A 88 9.01 -8.05 -8.51
N THR A 89 8.28 -9.11 -8.20
CA THR A 89 8.45 -9.87 -6.95
C THR A 89 9.84 -10.50 -6.89
N SER A 90 10.32 -11.06 -8.01
CA SER A 90 11.68 -11.59 -8.12
C SER A 90 12.72 -10.49 -7.85
N TYR A 91 12.54 -9.30 -8.43
CA TYR A 91 13.39 -8.15 -8.17
C TYR A 91 13.39 -7.75 -6.69
N MET A 92 12.21 -7.60 -6.07
CA MET A 92 12.10 -7.25 -4.64
C MET A 92 12.79 -8.26 -3.72
N LEU A 93 12.62 -9.56 -3.99
CA LEU A 93 13.24 -10.62 -3.19
C LEU A 93 14.77 -10.61 -3.28
N ASN A 94 15.32 -10.25 -4.46
CA ASN A 94 16.77 -10.13 -4.65
C ASN A 94 17.32 -8.78 -4.17
N ALA A 95 16.51 -7.71 -4.16
CA ALA A 95 16.94 -6.39 -3.73
C ALA A 95 17.19 -6.27 -2.22
N GLN A 96 16.61 -7.14 -1.39
CA GLN A 96 16.82 -7.16 0.07
C GLN A 96 18.14 -7.82 0.50
N THR A 97 18.92 -8.43 -0.40
CA THR A 97 20.11 -9.22 -0.03
C THR A 97 21.43 -8.44 -0.07
N PHE A 98 21.43 -7.11 0.14
CA PHE A 98 22.66 -6.28 0.15
C PHE A 98 22.79 -5.41 1.39
#